data_AF-A0A950TSF0-F1
#
_entry.id   AF-A0A950TSF0-F1
#
_cell.length_a   1.000
_cell.length_b   1.000
_cell.length_c   1.000
_cell.angle_alpha   90.00
_cell.angle_beta   90.00
_cell.angle_gamma   90.00
#
_symmetry.space_group_name_H-M   'P 1'
#
loop_
_entity.id
_entity.type
_entity.pdbx_description
1 polymer ?
#
loop_
_entity_poly.entity_id
_entity_poly.type
_entity_poly.pdbx_seq_one_letter_code
_entity_poly.pdbx_strand_id
1 'polypeptide(L)'
;MNWAIAENGREGSQYYKKLDTSKIAVMGQSCGGIQALAVSTDPRVTLTVIWNSGLITPRANAAPSPAMENIPKEQLAKLHAPIFYFTGDKASDIAYANGLDDFQRIDAVPAFHAYKDGLPHTGTYREPNGGELGKIAVALLDWQFKGDKQAAKMFQGDDCTLCRDPKWHVSKKKMK
;
A
#
# COMPACT_ATOMS: atom_id res chain seq x y z
N MET A 1 -8.03 5.14 -12.67
CA MET A 1 -8.63 6.35 -12.07
C MET A 1 -9.53 7.11 -13.05
N ASN A 2 -9.03 7.54 -14.22
CA ASN A 2 -9.81 8.33 -15.20
C ASN A 2 -11.19 7.75 -15.54
N TRP A 3 -11.26 6.44 -15.84
CA TRP A 3 -12.52 5.76 -16.15
C TRP A 3 -13.54 5.88 -14.99
N ALA A 4 -13.13 5.61 -13.74
CA ALA A 4 -14.04 5.66 -12.60
C ALA A 4 -14.59 7.08 -12.36
N ILE A 5 -13.74 8.10 -12.49
CA ILE A 5 -14.16 9.51 -12.40
C ILE A 5 -15.15 9.87 -13.51
N ALA A 6 -14.88 9.44 -14.75
CA ALA A 6 -15.79 9.65 -15.87
C ALA A 6 -17.14 8.96 -15.66
N GLU A 7 -17.13 7.70 -15.18
CA GLU A 7 -18.35 6.96 -14.85
C GLU A 7 -19.16 7.61 -13.74
N ASN A 8 -18.52 8.26 -12.77
CA ASN A 8 -19.21 9.02 -11.72
C ASN A 8 -20.00 10.21 -12.29
N GLY A 9 -19.54 10.80 -13.39
CA GLY A 9 -20.19 11.94 -14.06
C GLY A 9 -21.16 11.55 -15.19
N ARG A 10 -21.14 10.29 -15.64
CA ARG A 10 -21.91 9.84 -16.80
C ARG A 10 -23.34 9.41 -16.43
N GLU A 11 -24.33 10.16 -16.90
CA GLU A 11 -25.74 9.75 -16.76
C GLU A 11 -25.95 8.35 -17.35
N GLY A 12 -26.70 7.51 -16.62
CA GLY A 12 -26.91 6.10 -16.95
C GLY A 12 -25.77 5.15 -16.53
N SER A 13 -24.67 5.64 -15.95
CA SER A 13 -23.71 4.76 -15.28
C SER A 13 -24.28 4.22 -13.97
N GLN A 14 -23.98 2.96 -13.64
CA GLN A 14 -24.29 2.38 -12.33
C GLN A 14 -23.58 3.10 -11.17
N TYR A 15 -22.51 3.84 -11.48
CA TYR A 15 -21.69 4.60 -10.53
C TYR A 15 -22.01 6.10 -10.50
N TYR A 16 -22.99 6.56 -11.28
CA TYR A 16 -23.33 7.98 -11.40
C TYR A 16 -23.60 8.61 -10.03
N LYS A 17 -22.79 9.60 -9.65
CA LYS A 17 -22.81 10.31 -8.36
C LYS A 17 -22.65 9.41 -7.12
N LYS A 18 -22.04 8.23 -7.25
CA LYS A 18 -21.79 7.29 -6.14
C LYS A 18 -20.36 7.26 -5.65
N LEU A 19 -19.43 7.87 -6.37
CA LEU A 19 -18.01 7.89 -6.01
C LEU A 19 -17.64 9.26 -5.44
N ASP A 20 -16.96 9.25 -4.29
CA ASP A 20 -16.24 10.41 -3.80
C ASP A 20 -14.87 10.48 -4.50
N THR A 21 -14.79 11.29 -5.55
CA THR A 21 -13.56 11.42 -6.36
C THR A 21 -12.45 12.20 -5.66
N SER A 22 -12.70 12.74 -4.47
CA SER A 22 -11.66 13.34 -3.63
C SER A 22 -10.91 12.30 -2.78
N LYS A 23 -11.37 11.04 -2.75
CA LYS A 23 -10.79 9.95 -1.95
C LYS A 23 -10.41 8.78 -2.86
N ILE A 24 -9.17 8.80 -3.34
CA ILE A 24 -8.66 7.76 -4.23
C ILE A 24 -7.51 7.03 -3.57
N ALA A 25 -7.63 5.70 -3.48
CA ALA A 25 -6.54 4.81 -3.10
C ALA A 25 -5.99 4.09 -4.34
N VAL A 26 -4.68 3.90 -4.38
CA VAL A 26 -4.02 2.95 -5.30
C VAL A 26 -3.32 1.89 -4.47
N MET A 27 -3.57 0.63 -4.82
CA MET A 27 -3.11 -0.50 -4.04
C MET A 27 -2.71 -1.64 -4.97
N GLY A 28 -1.71 -2.43 -4.59
CA GLY A 28 -1.31 -3.57 -5.41
C GLY A 28 -0.36 -4.53 -4.73
N GLN A 29 -0.37 -5.77 -5.22
CA GLN A 29 0.47 -6.87 -4.74
C GLN A 29 1.58 -7.16 -5.74
N SER A 30 2.79 -7.48 -5.26
CA SER A 30 3.95 -7.82 -6.11
C SER A 30 4.17 -6.77 -7.22
N CYS A 31 4.16 -7.13 -8.51
CA CYS A 31 4.27 -6.18 -9.62
C CYS A 31 3.18 -5.08 -9.60
N GLY A 32 1.98 -5.40 -9.11
CA GLY A 32 0.92 -4.42 -8.92
C GLY A 32 1.26 -3.36 -7.88
N GLY A 33 2.12 -3.68 -6.90
CA GLY A 33 2.64 -2.69 -5.94
C GLY A 33 3.58 -1.68 -6.61
N ILE A 34 4.41 -2.15 -7.56
CA ILE A 34 5.27 -1.26 -8.36
C ILE A 34 4.40 -0.34 -9.23
N GLN A 35 3.35 -0.88 -9.85
CA GLN A 35 2.39 -0.09 -10.65
C GLN A 35 1.60 0.91 -9.78
N ALA A 36 1.22 0.53 -8.56
CA ALA A 36 0.59 1.45 -7.62
C ALA A 36 1.54 2.60 -7.26
N LEU A 37 2.83 2.30 -7.02
CA LEU A 37 3.85 3.33 -6.80
C LEU A 37 4.06 4.22 -8.02
N ALA A 38 4.03 3.66 -9.23
CA ALA A 38 4.18 4.38 -10.49
C ALA A 38 3.22 5.58 -10.61
N VAL A 39 1.97 5.41 -10.13
CA VAL A 39 0.93 6.43 -10.20
C VAL A 39 0.71 7.19 -8.89
N SER A 40 1.43 6.87 -7.81
CA SER A 40 1.23 7.46 -6.48
C SER A 40 1.62 8.94 -6.37
N THR A 41 2.31 9.48 -7.37
CA THR A 41 2.65 10.91 -7.46
C THR A 41 1.54 11.74 -8.12
N ASP A 42 0.50 11.11 -8.69
CA ASP A 42 -0.67 11.81 -9.21
C ASP A 42 -1.39 12.54 -8.06
N PRO A 43 -1.65 13.85 -8.16
CA PRO A 43 -2.21 14.65 -7.05
C PRO A 43 -3.60 14.19 -6.60
N ARG A 44 -4.30 13.37 -7.39
CA ARG A 44 -5.61 12.82 -7.02
C ARG A 44 -5.51 11.62 -6.09
N VAL A 45 -4.35 10.97 -5.99
CA VAL A 45 -4.13 9.82 -5.08
C VAL A 45 -3.98 10.33 -3.66
N THR A 46 -4.87 9.88 -2.78
CA THR A 46 -4.89 10.29 -1.35
C THR A 46 -4.43 9.20 -0.40
N LEU A 47 -4.18 7.99 -0.90
CA LEU A 47 -3.67 6.86 -0.13
C LEU A 47 -2.95 5.87 -1.06
N THR A 48 -1.77 5.42 -0.65
CA THR A 48 -1.05 4.33 -1.34
C THR A 48 -0.87 3.15 -0.41
N VAL A 49 -1.20 1.93 -0.87
CA VAL A 49 -1.03 0.70 -0.08
C VAL A 49 -0.34 -0.39 -0.87
N ILE A 50 0.83 -0.79 -0.40
CA ILE A 50 1.74 -1.69 -1.08
C ILE A 50 1.75 -3.02 -0.34
N TRP A 51 1.43 -4.10 -1.05
CA TRP A 51 1.37 -5.44 -0.47
C TRP A 51 2.43 -6.36 -1.08
N ASN A 52 3.22 -7.03 -0.24
CA ASN A 52 4.29 -7.96 -0.61
C ASN A 52 5.12 -7.40 -1.78
N SER A 53 5.54 -6.14 -1.68
CA SER A 53 6.13 -5.40 -2.80
C SER A 53 6.99 -4.23 -2.31
N GLY A 54 7.65 -3.58 -3.27
CA GLY A 54 8.48 -2.40 -3.15
C GLY A 54 9.21 -2.17 -4.46
N LEU A 55 9.72 -0.96 -4.69
CA LEU A 55 10.49 -0.67 -5.90
C LEU A 55 11.75 -1.53 -5.93
N ILE A 56 12.12 -1.97 -7.13
CA ILE A 56 13.31 -2.79 -7.34
C ILE A 56 14.45 -1.86 -7.69
N THR A 57 15.56 -1.95 -6.97
CA THR A 57 16.81 -1.34 -7.42
C THR A 57 17.34 -2.17 -8.59
N PRO A 58 17.47 -1.61 -9.81
CA PRO A 58 17.96 -2.37 -10.94
C PRO A 58 19.35 -2.93 -10.61
N ARG A 59 19.52 -4.26 -10.71
CA ARG A 59 20.86 -4.84 -10.64
C ARG A 59 21.63 -4.37 -11.87
N ALA A 60 22.90 -4.00 -11.69
CA ALA A 60 23.79 -3.79 -12.82
C ALA A 60 23.71 -5.01 -13.75
N ASN A 61 23.35 -4.78 -15.01
CA ASN A 61 23.20 -5.79 -16.07
C ASN A 61 21.93 -6.68 -16.02
N ALA A 62 20.89 -6.33 -15.25
CA ALA A 62 19.59 -7.00 -15.41
C ALA A 62 18.94 -6.60 -16.73
N ALA A 63 18.54 -7.58 -17.55
CA ALA A 63 17.72 -7.32 -18.73
C ALA A 63 16.39 -6.67 -18.30
N PRO A 64 15.91 -5.63 -19.01
CA PRO A 64 14.60 -5.07 -18.74
C PRO A 64 13.55 -6.18 -18.86
N SER A 65 12.74 -6.38 -17.82
CA SER A 65 11.55 -7.23 -17.93
C SER A 65 10.41 -6.37 -18.48
N PRO A 66 9.86 -6.65 -19.66
CA PRO A 66 8.71 -5.91 -20.19
C PRO A 66 7.49 -5.98 -19.25
N ALA A 67 7.45 -6.97 -18.37
CA ALA A 67 6.38 -7.20 -17.40
C ALA A 67 6.54 -6.43 -16.08
N MET A 68 7.70 -5.80 -15.83
CA MET A 68 7.90 -4.96 -14.64
C MET A 68 8.32 -3.55 -15.04
N GLU A 69 7.47 -2.57 -14.74
CA GLU A 69 7.80 -1.17 -14.90
C GLU A 69 9.07 -0.83 -14.10
N ASN A 70 10.03 -0.19 -14.77
CA ASN A 70 11.25 0.28 -14.13
C ASN A 70 11.00 1.65 -13.50
N ILE A 71 10.48 1.66 -12.27
CA ILE A 71 10.23 2.89 -11.52
C ILE A 71 11.43 3.21 -10.62
N PRO A 72 12.08 4.37 -10.79
CA PRO A 72 13.25 4.75 -10.01
C PRO A 72 12.89 5.05 -8.54
N LYS A 73 13.78 4.72 -7.60
CA LYS A 73 13.60 4.96 -6.16
C LYS A 73 13.43 6.45 -5.82
N GLU A 74 13.97 7.33 -6.66
CA GLU A 74 13.84 8.79 -6.56
C GLU A 74 12.38 9.26 -6.60
N GLN A 75 11.47 8.44 -7.17
CA GLN A 75 10.04 8.75 -7.16
C GLN A 75 9.44 8.80 -5.75
N LEU A 76 10.00 8.05 -4.78
CA LEU A 76 9.50 8.00 -3.41
C LEU A 76 9.55 9.39 -2.73
N ALA A 77 10.52 10.22 -3.10
CA ALA A 77 10.63 11.60 -2.60
C ALA A 77 9.53 12.54 -3.14
N LYS A 78 8.80 12.13 -4.18
CA LYS A 78 7.71 12.88 -4.81
C LYS A 78 6.32 12.48 -4.30
N LEU A 79 6.24 11.52 -3.38
CA LEU A 79 4.98 11.14 -2.75
C LEU A 79 4.41 12.34 -1.97
N HIS A 80 3.08 12.49 -2.03
CA HIS A 80 2.37 13.61 -1.41
C HIS A 80 1.24 13.17 -0.46
N ALA A 81 0.91 11.88 -0.43
CA ALA A 81 -0.13 11.28 0.39
C ALA A 81 0.43 10.16 1.30
N PRO A 82 -0.28 9.77 2.38
CA PRO A 82 0.13 8.67 3.24
C PRO A 82 0.35 7.35 2.49
N ILE A 83 1.32 6.57 2.94
CA ILE A 83 1.69 5.30 2.32
C ILE A 83 1.89 4.18 3.33
N PHE A 84 1.40 2.99 3.00
CA PHE A 84 1.45 1.81 3.86
C PHE A 84 2.07 0.64 3.10
N TYR A 85 3.05 -0.01 3.71
CA TYR A 85 3.69 -1.23 3.22
C TYR A 85 3.35 -2.40 4.14
N PHE A 86 2.91 -3.50 3.56
CA PHE A 86 2.68 -4.76 4.23
C PHE A 86 3.42 -5.88 3.51
N THR A 87 4.39 -6.52 4.16
CA THR A 87 5.16 -7.62 3.57
C THR A 87 5.15 -8.85 4.47
N GLY A 88 5.69 -9.96 3.97
CA GLY A 88 6.18 -11.02 4.84
C GLY A 88 7.55 -10.71 5.39
N ASP A 89 8.09 -11.62 6.21
CA ASP A 89 9.46 -11.54 6.69
C ASP A 89 10.50 -11.82 5.59
N LYS A 90 11.77 -11.56 5.92
CA LYS A 90 12.92 -11.76 5.01
C LYS A 90 13.03 -13.19 4.47
N ALA A 91 12.59 -14.19 5.23
CA ALA A 91 12.72 -15.60 4.86
C ALA A 91 11.60 -16.06 3.93
N SER A 92 10.42 -15.45 4.01
CA SER A 92 9.18 -15.92 3.39
C SER A 92 8.72 -15.05 2.22
N ASP A 93 9.14 -13.79 2.18
CA ASP A 93 8.75 -12.82 1.17
C ASP A 93 9.96 -12.21 0.45
N ILE A 94 10.07 -12.52 -0.84
CA ILE A 94 11.12 -12.00 -1.72
C ILE A 94 11.11 -10.46 -1.83
N ALA A 95 9.98 -9.82 -1.53
CA ALA A 95 9.83 -8.38 -1.63
C ALA A 95 10.10 -7.64 -0.32
N TYR A 96 10.34 -8.35 0.80
CA TYR A 96 10.59 -7.74 2.11
C TYR A 96 11.67 -6.65 2.04
N ALA A 97 12.82 -6.96 1.44
CA ALA A 97 13.94 -6.02 1.36
C ALA A 97 13.60 -4.76 0.53
N ASN A 98 12.76 -4.90 -0.49
CA ASN A 98 12.35 -3.79 -1.33
C ASN A 98 11.38 -2.86 -0.58
N GLY A 99 10.38 -3.42 0.10
CA GLY A 99 9.41 -2.65 0.89
C GLY A 99 10.06 -1.94 2.07
N LEU A 100 11.02 -2.60 2.74
CA LEU A 100 11.78 -1.98 3.82
C LEU A 100 12.68 -0.84 3.33
N ASP A 101 13.41 -1.02 2.22
CA ASP A 101 14.25 0.03 1.63
C ASP A 101 13.40 1.22 1.14
N ASP A 102 12.24 0.97 0.53
CA ASP A 102 11.30 2.05 0.17
C ASP A 102 10.90 2.85 1.41
N PHE A 103 10.39 2.18 2.44
CA PHE A 103 9.99 2.83 3.70
C PHE A 103 11.13 3.65 4.32
N GLN A 104 12.35 3.12 4.31
CA GLN A 104 13.53 3.83 4.84
C GLN A 104 13.83 5.13 4.08
N ARG A 105 13.55 5.19 2.77
CA ARG A 105 13.76 6.37 1.92
C ARG A 105 12.63 7.40 1.99
N ILE A 106 11.45 6.99 2.46
CA ILE A 106 10.29 7.88 2.52
C ILE A 106 10.34 8.71 3.80
N ASP A 107 10.59 10.00 3.65
CA ASP A 107 10.49 10.99 4.74
C ASP A 107 9.52 12.13 4.42
N ALA A 108 9.01 12.25 3.19
CA ALA A 108 8.15 13.37 2.78
C ALA A 108 6.74 13.29 3.40
N VAL A 109 6.20 12.09 3.57
CA VAL A 109 4.80 11.81 3.93
C VAL A 109 4.70 10.88 5.14
N PRO A 110 3.53 10.78 5.81
CA PRO A 110 3.26 9.70 6.75
C PRO A 110 3.47 8.34 6.10
N ALA A 111 4.28 7.50 6.72
CA ALA A 111 4.61 6.18 6.21
C ALA A 111 4.50 5.12 7.30
N PHE A 112 3.96 3.97 6.92
CA PHE A 112 3.81 2.79 7.75
C PHE A 112 4.44 1.60 7.03
N HIS A 113 5.22 0.80 7.75
CA HIS A 113 5.69 -0.49 7.29
C HIS A 113 5.36 -1.52 8.35
N ALA A 114 4.70 -2.60 7.95
CA ALA A 114 4.56 -3.77 8.79
C ALA A 114 4.93 -5.02 8.02
N TYR A 115 5.64 -5.93 8.68
CA TYR A 115 5.86 -7.27 8.15
C TYR A 115 5.38 -8.33 9.13
N LYS A 116 4.96 -9.46 8.58
CA LYS A 116 4.48 -10.60 9.38
C LYS A 116 5.38 -11.82 9.25
N ASP A 117 5.68 -12.44 10.38
CA ASP A 117 6.43 -13.68 10.44
C ASP A 117 5.73 -14.80 9.67
N GLY A 118 6.50 -15.50 8.83
CA GLY A 118 6.07 -16.63 8.02
C GLY A 118 5.08 -16.32 6.89
N LEU A 119 4.74 -15.05 6.66
CA LEU A 119 3.81 -14.69 5.58
C LEU A 119 4.53 -14.81 4.22
N PRO A 120 4.07 -15.67 3.29
CA PRO A 120 4.74 -15.82 2.00
C PRO A 120 4.50 -14.62 1.09
N HIS A 121 5.30 -14.47 0.03
CA HIS A 121 5.10 -13.46 -1.02
C HIS A 121 3.68 -13.48 -1.63
N THR A 122 3.04 -14.65 -1.66
CA THR A 122 1.67 -14.81 -2.16
C THR A 122 0.59 -14.28 -1.21
N GLY A 123 0.95 -13.83 -0.01
CA GLY A 123 0.03 -13.31 1.00
C GLY A 123 -1.10 -14.28 1.38
N THR A 124 -2.15 -13.72 1.99
CA THR A 124 -3.37 -14.45 2.41
C THR A 124 -4.51 -14.39 1.38
N TYR A 125 -4.27 -13.88 0.16
CA TYR A 125 -5.34 -13.51 -0.78
C TYR A 125 -6.22 -14.67 -1.27
N ARG A 126 -5.72 -15.91 -1.18
CA ARG A 126 -6.45 -17.12 -1.55
C ARG A 126 -7.37 -17.62 -0.44
N GLU A 127 -7.23 -17.08 0.76
CA GLU A 127 -8.12 -17.38 1.87
C GLU A 127 -9.48 -16.69 1.68
N PRO A 128 -10.55 -17.19 2.31
CA PRO A 128 -11.86 -16.54 2.29
C PRO A 128 -11.75 -15.05 2.64
N ASN A 129 -12.33 -14.19 1.80
CA ASN A 129 -12.30 -12.72 1.93
C ASN A 129 -10.88 -12.12 2.00
N GLY A 130 -9.88 -12.80 1.45
CA GLY A 130 -8.48 -12.36 1.47
C GLY A 130 -7.76 -12.55 2.81
N GLY A 131 -8.37 -13.28 3.75
CA GLY A 131 -7.73 -13.64 5.01
C GLY A 131 -7.40 -12.44 5.91
N GLU A 132 -6.28 -12.54 6.62
CA GLU A 132 -5.81 -11.48 7.52
C GLU A 132 -5.51 -10.16 6.80
N LEU A 133 -4.81 -10.21 5.66
CA LEU A 133 -4.53 -9.00 4.86
C LEU A 133 -5.82 -8.33 4.38
N GLY A 134 -6.86 -9.09 4.08
CA GLY A 134 -8.19 -8.55 3.74
C GLY A 134 -8.78 -7.73 4.89
N LYS A 135 -8.69 -8.21 6.13
CA LYS A 135 -9.16 -7.48 7.32
C LYS A 135 -8.37 -6.18 7.53
N ILE A 136 -7.05 -6.23 7.35
CA ILE A 136 -6.17 -5.06 7.46
C ILE A 136 -6.53 -4.03 6.38
N ALA A 137 -6.74 -4.47 5.13
CA ALA A 137 -7.12 -3.58 4.03
C ALA A 137 -8.44 -2.86 4.31
N VAL A 138 -9.45 -3.57 4.79
CA VAL A 138 -10.76 -2.98 5.14
C VAL A 138 -10.61 -1.96 6.27
N ALA A 139 -9.93 -2.31 7.36
CA ALA A 139 -9.71 -1.39 8.48
C ALA A 139 -8.96 -0.12 8.04
N LEU A 140 -7.96 -0.27 7.15
CA LEU A 140 -7.22 0.87 6.63
C LEU A 140 -8.11 1.81 5.81
N LEU A 141 -8.94 1.26 4.92
CA LEU A 141 -9.85 2.07 4.10
C LEU A 141 -10.98 2.70 4.92
N ASP A 142 -11.53 2.00 5.92
CA ASP A 142 -12.53 2.56 6.83
C ASP A 142 -11.95 3.70 7.65
N TRP A 143 -10.71 3.56 8.13
CA TRP A 143 -10.02 4.66 8.80
C TRP A 143 -9.76 5.84 7.85
N GLN A 144 -9.06 5.61 6.75
CA GLN A 144 -8.55 6.68 5.88
C GLN A 144 -9.68 7.40 5.12
N PHE A 145 -10.72 6.68 4.69
CA PHE A 145 -11.78 7.26 3.85
C PHE A 145 -13.11 7.47 4.55
N LYS A 146 -13.40 6.74 5.65
CA LYS A 146 -14.62 6.94 6.44
C LYS A 146 -14.38 7.60 7.80
N GLY A 147 -13.11 7.83 8.17
CA GLY A 147 -12.77 8.44 9.46
C GLY A 147 -13.06 7.53 10.66
N ASP A 148 -13.11 6.21 10.46
CA ASP A 148 -13.41 5.26 11.53
C ASP A 148 -12.28 5.22 12.57
N LYS A 149 -12.57 5.76 13.76
CA LYS A 149 -11.64 5.83 14.89
C LYS A 149 -11.37 4.48 15.55
N GLN A 150 -12.27 3.51 15.43
CA GLN A 150 -12.01 2.16 15.92
C GLN A 150 -11.06 1.42 14.97
N ALA A 151 -11.28 1.54 13.67
CA ALA A 151 -10.39 0.97 12.66
C ALA A 151 -8.98 1.58 12.75
N ALA A 152 -8.88 2.88 13.04
CA ALA A 152 -7.62 3.58 13.24
C ALA A 152 -6.71 2.95 14.32
N LYS A 153 -7.29 2.36 15.37
CA LYS A 153 -6.53 1.70 16.46
C LYS A 153 -5.69 0.52 15.97
N MET A 154 -5.99 -0.02 14.79
CA MET A 154 -5.15 -1.05 14.20
C MET A 154 -3.74 -0.53 13.85
N PHE A 155 -3.62 0.76 13.54
CA PHE A 155 -2.41 1.37 13.00
C PHE A 155 -1.82 2.49 13.88
N GLN A 156 -2.65 3.25 14.59
CA GLN A 156 -2.23 4.44 15.35
C GLN A 156 -1.79 4.13 16.79
N GLY A 157 -0.94 4.98 17.36
CA GLY A 157 -0.40 4.85 18.71
C GLY A 157 0.70 3.79 18.83
N ASP A 158 1.51 3.90 19.87
CA ASP A 158 2.62 2.96 20.13
C ASP A 158 2.10 1.54 20.44
N ASP A 159 0.90 1.44 21.01
CA ASP A 159 0.23 0.19 21.38
C ASP A 159 -0.90 -0.22 20.39
N CYS A 160 -0.70 0.07 19.11
CA CYS A 160 -1.67 -0.26 18.06
C CYS A 160 -1.99 -1.77 18.01
N THR A 161 -3.13 -2.19 17.46
CA THR A 161 -3.49 -3.63 17.41
C THR A 161 -2.41 -4.46 16.71
N LEU A 162 -1.84 -4.00 15.60
CA LEU A 162 -0.73 -4.69 14.94
C LEU A 162 0.56 -4.66 15.76
N CYS A 163 0.78 -3.61 16.56
CA CYS A 163 1.96 -3.44 17.40
C CYS A 163 1.99 -4.44 18.56
N ARG A 164 0.80 -4.91 19.00
CA ARG A 164 0.64 -5.88 20.09
C ARG A 164 0.68 -7.33 19.64
N ASP A 165 0.52 -7.59 18.35
CA ASP A 165 0.59 -8.95 17.83
C ASP A 165 2.08 -9.33 17.69
N PRO A 166 2.57 -10.36 18.41
CA PRO A 166 3.98 -10.74 18.39
C PRO A 166 4.47 -11.24 17.03
N LYS A 167 3.57 -11.55 16.08
CA LYS A 167 3.93 -11.93 14.72
C LYS A 167 4.07 -10.75 13.77
N TRP A 168 3.62 -9.56 14.17
CA TRP A 168 3.67 -8.35 13.38
C TRP A 168 4.74 -7.41 13.90
N HIS A 169 5.54 -6.90 12.97
CA HIS A 169 6.64 -6.01 13.27
C HIS A 169 6.41 -4.69 12.55
N VAL A 170 6.15 -3.64 13.33
CA VAL A 170 5.66 -2.35 12.83
C VAL A 170 6.72 -1.27 12.94
N SER A 171 6.85 -0.46 11.90
CA SER A 171 7.66 0.75 11.85
C SER A 171 6.84 1.91 11.28
N LYS A 172 6.97 3.10 11.86
CA LYS A 172 6.17 4.26 11.51
C LYS A 172 7.04 5.49 11.34
N LYS A 173 6.68 6.37 10.41
CA LYS A 173 7.26 7.71 10.23
C LYS A 173 6.15 8.72 10.09
N LYS A 174 6.26 9.85 10.79
CA LYS A 174 5.31 10.97 10.70
C LYS A 174 3.84 10.55 10.91
N MET A 175 3.61 9.52 11.73
CA MET A 175 2.29 9.04 12.14
C MET A 175 2.15 9.18 13.65
N LYS A 176 0.95 9.54 14.09
CA LYS A 176 0.54 9.54 15.50
C LYS A 176 -0.33 8.33 15.76
#